data_AF-A0A7Y4QDU2-F1
#
_entry.id   AF-A0A7Y4QDU2-F1
#
_cell.length_a   1.000
_cell.length_b   1.000
_cell.length_c   1.000
_cell.angle_alpha   90.00
_cell.angle_beta   90.00
_cell.angle_gamma   90.00
#
_symmetry.space_group_name_H-M   'P 1'
#
loop_
_entity.id
_entity.type
_entity.pdbx_description
1 polymer ?
#
loop_
_entity_poly.entity_id
_entity_poly.type
_entity_poly.pdbx_seq_one_letter_code
_entity_poly.pdbx_strand_id
1 'polypeptide(L)'
;MNALSVALQMGPMPDFPQQLPDSIFINKDPKRVNRNNTTEYTKPFTYGVPLGNNEGKNNIIWYTTLTNESIDYLKKTTDNIRIHYICFGPNIHQRYMMFFQHSFRHLGQIREVKAHPKYPK
;
A
#
# COMPACT_ATOMS: atom_id res chain seq x y z
N MET A 1 -8.43 -4.36 23.05
CA MET A 1 -9.59 -4.29 22.15
C MET A 1 -9.07 -4.41 20.73
N ASN A 2 -9.35 -5.53 20.05
CA ASN A 2 -8.96 -5.71 18.65
C ASN A 2 -9.90 -4.88 17.79
N ALA A 3 -9.42 -3.74 17.30
CA ALA A 3 -10.15 -2.99 16.29
C ALA A 3 -10.17 -3.83 15.01
N LEU A 4 -11.32 -4.45 14.70
CA LEU A 4 -11.53 -5.12 13.42
C LEU A 4 -11.35 -4.08 12.31
N SER A 5 -10.59 -4.43 11.28
CA SER A 5 -10.39 -3.57 10.13
C SER A 5 -11.76 -3.18 9.54
N VAL A 6 -11.88 -1.95 9.02
CA VAL A 6 -13.13 -1.44 8.39
C VAL A 6 -13.66 -2.41 7.32
N ALA A 7 -12.77 -3.13 6.64
CA ALA A 7 -13.16 -4.17 5.69
C ALA A 7 -13.92 -5.33 6.33
N LEU A 8 -13.42 -5.80 7.47
CA LEU A 8 -13.98 -6.94 8.18
C LEU A 8 -15.29 -6.55 8.87
N GLN A 9 -15.46 -5.27 9.20
CA GLN A 9 -16.72 -4.74 9.75
C GLN A 9 -17.89 -4.83 8.76
N MET A 10 -17.63 -4.74 7.45
CA MET A 10 -18.68 -4.91 6.43
C MET A 10 -19.16 -6.36 6.29
N GLY A 11 -18.42 -7.32 6.86
CA GLY A 11 -18.69 -8.75 6.71
C GLY A 11 -18.34 -9.31 5.33
N PRO A 12 -18.51 -10.64 5.16
CA PRO A 12 -18.27 -11.31 3.90
C PRO A 12 -19.37 -11.00 2.87
N MET A 13 -18.97 -10.82 1.62
CA MET A 13 -19.83 -10.65 0.44
C MET A 13 -19.49 -11.73 -0.60
N PRO A 14 -19.92 -12.99 -0.39
CA PRO A 14 -19.55 -14.12 -1.24
C PRO A 14 -20.08 -14.00 -2.68
N ASP A 15 -21.25 -13.39 -2.85
CA ASP A 15 -21.91 -13.25 -4.15
C ASP A 15 -21.44 -12.01 -4.93
N PHE A 16 -20.48 -11.25 -4.40
CA PHE A 16 -19.96 -10.06 -5.08
C PHE A 16 -18.94 -10.47 -6.17
N PRO A 17 -19.25 -10.25 -7.46
CA PRO A 17 -18.52 -10.87 -8.57
C PRO A 17 -17.22 -10.13 -8.94
N GLN A 18 -16.86 -9.07 -8.23
CA GLN A 18 -15.82 -8.14 -8.66
C GLN A 18 -14.44 -8.56 -8.14
N GLN A 19 -13.90 -9.64 -8.70
CA GLN A 19 -12.52 -10.07 -8.47
C GLN A 19 -11.70 -9.80 -9.73
N LEU A 20 -10.71 -8.91 -9.62
CA LEU A 20 -9.76 -8.67 -10.71
C LEU A 20 -8.70 -9.77 -10.76
N PRO A 21 -7.98 -9.99 -11.87
CA PRO A 21 -6.81 -10.86 -11.88
C PRO A 21 -5.71 -10.36 -10.93
N ASP A 22 -5.16 -11.26 -10.11
CA ASP A 22 -4.08 -10.97 -9.14
C ASP A 22 -2.83 -10.37 -9.81
N SER A 23 -2.57 -10.72 -11.08
CA SER A 23 -1.46 -10.21 -11.89
C SER A 23 -1.43 -8.69 -12.02
N ILE A 24 -2.60 -8.03 -11.94
CA ILE A 24 -2.72 -6.57 -12.03
C ILE A 24 -2.12 -5.87 -10.80
N PHE A 25 -2.03 -6.56 -9.64
CA PHE A 25 -1.54 -5.97 -8.40
C PHE A 25 -0.05 -6.21 -8.15
N ILE A 26 0.54 -7.23 -8.78
CA ILE A 26 1.96 -7.58 -8.64
C ILE A 26 2.81 -6.84 -9.68
N ASN A 27 2.32 -6.69 -10.91
CA ASN A 27 3.13 -6.20 -12.04
C ASN A 27 2.97 -4.71 -12.34
N LYS A 28 2.52 -3.90 -11.37
CA LYS A 28 2.50 -2.45 -11.54
C LYS A 28 3.92 -1.90 -11.47
N ASP A 29 4.48 -1.73 -12.65
CA ASP A 29 5.71 -1.00 -12.95
C ASP A 29 7.03 -1.61 -12.38
N PRO A 30 7.33 -2.90 -12.65
CA PRO A 30 8.57 -3.53 -12.18
C PRO A 30 9.83 -2.90 -12.81
N LYS A 31 9.71 -2.31 -14.00
CA LYS A 31 10.82 -1.72 -14.77
C LYS A 31 10.89 -0.19 -14.64
N ARG A 32 10.01 0.44 -13.85
CA ARG A 32 9.94 1.90 -13.68
C ARG A 32 9.86 2.63 -15.03
N VAL A 33 9.06 2.07 -15.93
CA VAL A 33 8.97 2.50 -17.33
C VAL A 33 8.43 3.93 -17.42
N ASN A 34 7.58 4.30 -16.47
CA ASN A 34 7.03 5.65 -16.38
C ASN A 34 7.82 6.47 -15.36
N ARG A 35 8.26 7.66 -15.78
CA ARG A 35 8.87 8.62 -14.86
C ARG A 35 7.85 9.00 -13.79
N ASN A 36 8.23 8.86 -12.53
CA ASN A 36 7.36 9.24 -11.43
C ASN A 36 7.16 10.76 -11.43
N ASN A 37 5.92 11.23 -11.48
CA ASN A 37 5.62 12.66 -11.41
C ASN A 37 5.45 13.08 -9.95
N THR A 38 6.51 13.61 -9.35
CA THR A 38 6.55 13.99 -7.93
C THR A 38 5.91 15.35 -7.65
N THR A 39 5.88 16.23 -8.65
CA THR A 39 5.54 17.64 -8.48
C THR A 39 4.78 18.13 -9.71
N GLU A 40 3.50 18.45 -9.53
CA GLU A 40 2.62 19.01 -10.55
C GLU A 40 2.16 20.40 -10.12
N TYR A 41 2.87 21.43 -10.58
CA TYR A 41 2.68 22.83 -10.15
C TYR A 41 1.31 23.43 -10.51
N THR A 42 0.52 22.74 -11.33
CA THR A 42 -0.85 23.15 -11.69
C THR A 42 -1.91 22.64 -10.71
N LYS A 43 -1.54 21.81 -9.73
CA LYS A 43 -2.46 21.27 -8.72
C LYS A 43 -2.14 21.84 -7.32
N PRO A 44 -3.18 22.10 -6.49
CA PRO A 44 -3.01 22.65 -5.14
C PRO A 44 -2.25 21.72 -4.18
N PHE A 45 -2.22 20.41 -4.48
CA PHE A 45 -1.42 19.43 -3.76
C PHE A 45 -0.68 18.56 -4.79
N THR A 46 0.62 18.33 -4.56
CA THR A 46 1.43 17.46 -5.42
C THR A 46 1.85 16.20 -4.66
N TYR A 47 2.03 15.09 -5.37
CA TYR A 47 2.18 13.75 -4.79
C TYR A 47 3.44 13.57 -3.93
N GLY A 48 4.44 14.45 -4.06
CA GLY A 48 5.70 14.37 -3.32
C GLY A 48 5.85 15.37 -2.16
N VAL A 49 4.90 16.28 -1.95
CA VAL A 49 5.02 17.30 -0.90
C VAL A 49 4.59 16.73 0.45
N PRO A 50 5.47 16.74 1.47
CA PRO A 50 5.08 16.32 2.82
C PRO A 50 3.93 17.20 3.32
N LEU A 51 2.82 16.58 3.69
CA LEU A 51 1.65 17.30 4.20
C LEU A 51 1.85 17.83 5.63
N GLY A 52 2.96 17.50 6.29
CA GLY A 52 3.23 17.89 7.68
C GLY A 52 2.38 17.14 8.72
N ASN A 53 1.59 16.16 8.30
CA ASN A 53 0.67 15.42 9.19
C ASN A 53 1.38 14.60 10.28
N ASN A 54 2.67 14.28 10.11
CA ASN A 54 3.47 13.48 11.05
C ASN A 54 4.96 13.79 10.94
N GLU A 55 5.67 13.66 12.06
CA GLU A 55 7.13 13.66 12.08
C GLU A 55 7.70 12.40 11.41
N GLY A 56 8.87 12.53 10.75
CA GLY A 56 9.49 11.43 10.01
C GLY A 56 9.73 10.16 10.84
N LYS A 57 10.18 10.30 12.09
CA LYS A 57 10.38 9.15 13.00
C LYS A 57 9.08 8.40 13.31
N ASN A 58 7.97 9.12 13.45
CA ASN A 58 6.66 8.55 13.74
C ASN A 58 6.14 7.77 12.53
N ASN A 59 6.41 8.25 11.30
CA ASN A 59 6.04 7.54 10.07
C ASN A 59 6.72 6.16 9.97
N ILE A 60 8.00 6.05 10.36
CA ILE A 60 8.72 4.77 10.34
C ILE A 60 8.12 3.80 11.36
N ILE A 61 7.87 4.28 12.58
CA ILE A 61 7.26 3.48 13.64
C ILE A 61 5.88 2.98 13.18
N TRP A 62 5.02 3.87 12.71
CA TRP A 62 3.68 3.50 12.23
C TRP A 62 3.72 2.52 11.07
N TYR A 63 4.53 2.79 10.05
CA TYR A 63 4.64 1.89 8.91
C TYR A 63 5.09 0.49 9.35
N THR A 64 6.10 0.41 10.22
CA THR A 64 6.64 -0.86 10.70
C THR A 64 5.63 -1.62 11.56
N THR A 65 4.98 -0.94 12.51
CA THR A 65 3.94 -1.52 13.36
C THR A 65 2.80 -2.08 12.53
N LEU A 66 2.20 -1.27 11.65
CA LEU A 66 1.06 -1.68 10.83
C LEU A 66 1.41 -2.80 9.84
N THR A 67 2.64 -2.79 9.32
CA THR A 67 3.13 -3.88 8.45
C THR A 67 3.25 -5.19 9.23
N ASN A 68 3.82 -5.15 10.44
CA ASN A 68 3.98 -6.33 11.28
C ASN A 68 2.63 -6.90 11.74
N GLU A 69 1.71 -6.04 12.16
CA GLU A 69 0.35 -6.45 12.52
C GLU A 69 -0.38 -7.10 11.34
N SER A 70 -0.20 -6.54 10.13
CA SER A 70 -0.76 -7.12 8.91
C SER A 70 -0.18 -8.50 8.59
N ILE A 71 1.13 -8.67 8.71
CA ILE A 71 1.81 -9.96 8.50
C ILE A 71 1.34 -10.97 9.54
N ASP A 72 1.24 -10.57 10.80
CA ASP A 72 0.79 -11.43 11.90
C ASP A 72 -0.66 -11.87 11.71
N TYR A 73 -1.54 -10.95 11.29
CA TYR A 73 -2.92 -11.28 10.94
C TYR A 73 -2.95 -12.30 9.80
N LEU A 74 -2.25 -12.05 8.69
CA LEU A 74 -2.23 -12.93 7.52
C LEU A 74 -1.66 -14.32 7.83
N LYS A 75 -0.73 -14.44 8.78
CA LYS A 75 -0.18 -15.72 9.22
C LYS A 75 -1.13 -16.54 10.09
N LYS A 76 -2.00 -15.87 10.85
CA LYS A 76 -2.85 -16.50 11.88
C LYS A 76 -4.30 -16.66 11.44
N THR A 77 -4.76 -15.85 10.48
CA THR A 77 -6.16 -15.87 10.05
C THR A 77 -6.51 -17.14 9.29
N THR A 78 -7.70 -17.66 9.56
CA THR A 78 -8.35 -18.72 8.78
C THR A 78 -9.46 -18.16 7.89
N ASP A 79 -9.65 -16.84 7.88
CA ASP A 79 -10.73 -16.19 7.16
C ASP A 79 -10.46 -16.17 5.66
N ASN A 80 -11.51 -16.40 4.86
CA ASN A 80 -11.44 -16.16 3.43
C ASN A 80 -11.50 -14.65 3.15
N ILE A 81 -10.36 -13.99 3.15
CA ILE A 81 -10.27 -12.54 2.88
C ILE A 81 -10.55 -12.17 1.40
N ARG A 82 -10.76 -13.15 0.50
CA ARG A 82 -11.15 -12.89 -0.90
C ARG A 82 -12.62 -12.49 -1.06
N ILE A 83 -13.46 -12.81 -0.08
CA ILE A 83 -14.88 -12.42 -0.08
C ILE A 83 -15.16 -11.15 0.74
N HIS A 84 -14.12 -10.48 1.24
CA HIS A 84 -14.24 -9.22 1.98
C HIS A 84 -13.79 -8.05 1.10
N TYR A 85 -14.43 -6.88 1.24
CA TYR A 85 -14.19 -5.72 0.39
C TYR A 85 -14.29 -4.41 1.18
N ILE A 86 -13.56 -3.37 0.73
CA ILE A 86 -13.74 -1.98 1.17
C ILE A 86 -14.20 -1.14 -0.03
N CYS A 87 -15.31 -0.42 0.14
CA CYS A 87 -15.86 0.52 -0.84
C CYS A 87 -16.03 -0.09 -2.24
N PHE A 88 -16.45 -1.36 -2.32
CA PHE A 88 -16.69 -2.09 -3.58
C PHE A 88 -15.48 -2.09 -4.56
N GLY A 89 -14.26 -1.95 -4.03
CA GLY A 89 -13.01 -2.06 -4.81
C GLY A 89 -12.48 -3.50 -4.86
N PRO A 90 -11.18 -3.70 -5.09
CA PRO A 90 -10.54 -5.01 -4.97
C PRO A 90 -10.81 -5.65 -3.60
N ASN A 91 -10.90 -6.99 -3.56
CA ASN A 91 -11.03 -7.72 -2.30
C ASN A 91 -9.82 -7.52 -1.38
N ILE A 92 -9.95 -7.90 -0.11
CA ILE A 92 -8.89 -7.65 0.89
C ILE A 92 -7.60 -8.39 0.60
N HIS A 93 -7.66 -9.59 0.03
CA HIS A 93 -6.46 -10.28 -0.50
C HIS A 93 -5.71 -9.40 -1.51
N GLN A 94 -6.43 -8.85 -2.49
CA GLN A 94 -5.86 -7.98 -3.53
C GLN A 94 -5.39 -6.63 -2.98
N ARG A 95 -6.05 -6.10 -1.95
CA ARG A 95 -5.58 -4.90 -1.24
C ARG A 95 -4.23 -5.13 -0.57
N TYR A 96 -4.03 -6.27 0.09
CA TYR A 96 -2.71 -6.61 0.65
C TYR A 96 -1.64 -6.70 -0.44
N MET A 97 -1.92 -7.39 -1.55
CA MET A 97 -1.00 -7.46 -2.69
C MET A 97 -0.62 -6.08 -3.20
N MET A 98 -1.62 -5.20 -3.39
CA MET A 98 -1.41 -3.82 -3.82
C MET A 98 -0.51 -3.06 -2.86
N PHE A 99 -0.76 -3.13 -1.54
CA PHE A 99 0.02 -2.39 -0.55
C PHE A 99 1.47 -2.87 -0.46
N PHE A 100 1.71 -4.19 -0.40
CA PHE A 100 3.06 -4.72 -0.36
C PHE A 100 3.85 -4.36 -1.63
N GLN A 101 3.24 -4.52 -2.81
CA GLN A 101 3.88 -4.12 -4.07
C GLN A 101 4.16 -2.61 -4.13
N HIS A 102 3.22 -1.81 -3.66
CA HIS A 102 3.36 -0.35 -3.59
C HIS A 102 4.55 0.04 -2.69
N SER A 103 4.68 -0.60 -1.53
CA SER A 103 5.83 -0.41 -0.64
C SER A 103 7.15 -0.81 -1.30
N PHE A 104 7.22 -1.97 -1.97
CA PHE A 104 8.43 -2.40 -2.68
C PHE A 104 8.86 -1.39 -3.75
N ARG A 105 7.90 -0.87 -4.52
CA ARG A 105 8.16 0.18 -5.52
C ARG A 105 8.78 1.43 -4.87
N HIS A 106 8.22 1.93 -3.76
CA HIS A 106 8.76 3.12 -3.09
C HIS A 106 10.11 2.88 -2.41
N LEU A 107 10.33 1.72 -1.78
CA LEU A 107 11.65 1.36 -1.25
C LEU A 107 12.70 1.32 -2.36
N GLY A 108 12.32 0.79 -3.52
CA GLY A 108 13.14 0.84 -4.71
C GLY A 108 13.49 2.27 -5.14
N GLN A 109 12.53 3.20 -5.11
CA GLN A 109 12.75 4.61 -5.49
C GLN A 109 13.69 5.31 -4.51
N ILE A 110 13.53 5.07 -3.21
CA ILE A 110 14.43 5.59 -2.17
C ILE A 110 15.85 5.08 -2.40
N ARG A 111 16.03 3.79 -2.71
CA ARG A 111 17.35 3.21 -2.99
C ARG A 111 18.01 3.85 -4.21
N GLU A 112 17.28 4.10 -5.29
CA GLU A 112 17.81 4.79 -6.48
C GLU A 112 18.23 6.23 -6.19
N VAL A 113 17.42 6.98 -5.45
CA VAL A 113 17.77 8.35 -5.04
C VAL A 113 19.03 8.34 -4.17
N LYS A 114 19.13 7.42 -3.21
CA LYS A 114 20.31 7.28 -2.34
C LYS A 114 21.57 6.82 -3.08
N ALA A 115 21.41 6.08 -4.18
CA ALA A 115 22.53 5.64 -5.02
C ALA A 115 23.06 6.76 -5.94
N HIS A 116 22.34 7.88 -6.06
CA HIS A 116 22.76 8.97 -6.93
C HIS A 116 24.07 9.61 -6.44
N PRO A 117 25.08 9.87 -7.31
CA PRO A 117 26.39 10.38 -6.90
C PRO A 117 26.36 11.71 -6.14
N LYS A 118 25.32 12.52 -6.36
CA LYS A 118 25.11 13.81 -5.67
C LYS A 118 24.23 13.73 -4.42
N TYR A 119 23.81 12.53 -3.99
CA TYR A 119 23.00 12.39 -2.78
C TYR A 119 23.86 12.74 -1.54
N PRO A 120 23.38 13.62 -0.63
CA PRO A 120 24.11 13.94 0.60
C PRO A 120 24.35 12.69 1.45
N LYS A 121 25.60 12.47 1.87
CA LYS A 121 25.97 11.34 2.73
C LYS A 121 25.66 11.62 4.19
#